data_AF-A0A370FZX6-F1
#
_entry.id   AF-A0A370FZX6-F1
#
_cell.length_a   1.000
_cell.length_b   1.000
_cell.length_c   1.000
_cell.angle_alpha   90.00
_cell.angle_beta   90.00
_cell.angle_gamma   90.00
#
_symmetry.space_group_name_H-M   'P 1'
#
loop_
_entity.id
_entity.type
_entity.pdbx_description
1 polymer ?
#
loop_
_entity_poly.entity_id
_entity_poly.type
_entity_poly.pdbx_seq_one_letter_code
_entity_poly.pdbx_strand_id
1 'polypeptide(L)' 'MLDFSRPGKPTDNSFIESFNGKFRAECLNTHWFMSLDDARAKMEAWRQDYNEVHPHSAIGNKPPISLLNGSPADLPVEP' A
#
# COMPACT_ATOMS: atom_id res chain seq x y z
N MET A 1 1.74 -15.15 14.74
CA MET A 1 1.48 -14.26 15.88
C MET A 1 0.73 -13.07 15.33
N LEU A 2 -0.49 -12.77 15.80
CA LEU A 2 -1.19 -11.53 15.46
C LEU A 2 -0.68 -10.43 16.41
N ASP A 3 -0.26 -9.31 15.86
CA ASP A 3 0.12 -8.11 16.62
C ASP A 3 -0.97 -7.05 16.49
N PHE A 4 -1.38 -6.46 17.60
CA PHE A 4 -2.50 -5.52 17.66
C PHE A 4 -2.00 -4.13 18.01
N SER A 5 -2.61 -3.10 17.42
CA SER A 5 -2.35 -1.72 17.78
C SER A 5 -2.56 -1.51 19.28
N ARG A 6 -1.60 -0.86 19.95
CA ARG A 6 -1.72 -0.62 21.39
C ARG A 6 -2.75 0.48 21.66
N PRO A 7 -3.61 0.32 22.68
CA PRO A 7 -4.51 1.39 23.10
C PRO A 7 -3.74 2.69 23.39
N GLY A 8 -4.19 3.81 22.82
CA GLY A 8 -3.56 5.13 23.02
C GLY A 8 -2.31 5.40 22.17
N LYS A 9 -1.93 4.52 21.24
CA LYS A 9 -0.82 4.72 20.28
C LYS A 9 -1.36 4.86 18.85
N PRO A 10 -1.86 6.04 18.44
CA PRO A 10 -2.43 6.24 17.10
C PRO A 10 -1.41 5.99 15.96
N THR A 11 -0.12 6.11 16.24
CA THR A 11 0.94 5.89 15.24
C THR A 11 1.14 4.42 14.86
N ASP A 12 0.71 3.45 15.68
CA ASP A 12 0.85 2.01 15.38
C ASP A 12 0.12 1.62 14.08
N ASN A 13 -0.90 2.40 13.69
CA ASN A 13 -1.74 2.12 12.52
C ASN A 13 -1.49 3.07 11.34
N SER A 14 -0.54 4.00 11.47
CA SER A 14 -0.35 5.12 10.53
C SER A 14 -0.10 4.69 9.07
N PHE A 15 0.62 3.60 8.85
CA PHE A 15 0.89 3.06 7.52
C PHE A 15 -0.37 2.55 6.83
N ILE A 16 -1.14 1.70 7.52
CA ILE A 16 -2.36 1.11 6.94
C ILE A 16 -3.48 2.16 6.82
N GLU A 17 -3.53 3.15 7.70
CA GLU A 17 -4.43 4.30 7.57
C GLU A 17 -4.13 5.11 6.31
N SER A 18 -2.86 5.40 6.06
CA SER A 18 -2.42 6.11 4.85
C SER A 18 -2.74 5.31 3.58
N PHE A 19 -2.50 4.00 3.61
CA PHE A 19 -2.85 3.09 2.51
C PHE A 19 -4.37 3.08 2.24
N ASN A 20 -5.18 2.88 3.28
CA ASN A 20 -6.65 2.85 3.17
C ASN A 20 -7.21 4.18 2.67
N GLY A 21 -6.61 5.30 3.09
CA GLY A 21 -6.96 6.63 2.58
C GLY A 21 -6.74 6.76 1.08
N LYS A 22 -5.56 6.36 0.58
CA LYS A 22 -5.25 6.35 -0.86
C LYS A 22 -6.18 5.42 -1.64
N PHE A 23 -6.34 4.19 -1.16
CA PHE A 23 -7.22 3.21 -1.81
C PHE A 23 -8.65 3.74 -1.96
N ARG A 24 -9.18 4.38 -0.91
CA ARG A 24 -10.51 4.98 -0.97
C ARG A 24 -10.57 6.13 -1.98
N ALA A 25 -9.59 7.03 -1.97
CA ALA A 25 -9.59 8.20 -2.85
C ALA A 25 -9.39 7.83 -4.33
N GLU A 26 -8.48 6.92 -4.62
CA GLU A 26 -8.02 6.63 -5.98
C GLU A 26 -8.79 5.48 -6.63
N CYS A 27 -9.17 4.45 -5.87
CA CYS A 27 -9.94 3.32 -6.38
C CYS A 27 -11.44 3.48 -6.10
N LEU A 28 -11.84 3.47 -4.82
CA LEU A 28 -13.26 3.30 -4.47
C LEU A 28 -14.12 4.50 -4.88
N ASN A 29 -13.63 5.72 -4.70
CA ASN A 29 -14.38 6.94 -5.02
C ASN A 29 -14.40 7.25 -6.52
N THR A 30 -13.44 6.72 -7.28
CA THR A 30 -13.29 6.99 -8.73
C THR A 30 -14.14 6.05 -9.58
N HIS A 31 -14.63 4.94 -9.02
CA HIS A 31 -15.28 3.88 -9.79
C HIS A 31 -16.70 3.59 -9.31
N TRP A 32 -17.58 3.34 -10.29
CA TRP A 32 -18.91 2.77 -10.07
C TRP A 32 -18.80 1.26 -10.24
N PHE A 33 -19.41 0.51 -9.34
CA PHE A 33 -19.36 -0.95 -9.35
C PHE A 33 -20.70 -1.51 -9.82
N MET A 34 -20.69 -2.28 -10.89
CA MET A 34 -21.89 -2.86 -11.48
C MET A 34 -22.17 -4.28 -10.96
N SER A 35 -21.15 -4.93 -10.39
CA SER A 35 -21.25 -6.24 -9.74
C SER A 35 -20.05 -6.46 -8.80
N LEU A 36 -20.09 -7.55 -8.02
CA LEU A 36 -18.94 -7.94 -7.19
C LEU A 36 -17.72 -8.34 -8.02
N ASP A 37 -17.92 -8.98 -9.18
CA ASP A 37 -16.80 -9.36 -10.06
C ASP A 37 -16.16 -8.13 -10.72
N ASP A 38 -16.96 -7.14 -11.10
CA ASP A 38 -16.46 -5.84 -11.57
C ASP A 38 -15.68 -5.11 -10.48
N ALA A 39 -16.17 -5.12 -9.23
CA ALA A 39 -15.44 -4.59 -8.09
C ALA A 39 -14.10 -5.29 -7.87
N ARG A 40 -14.07 -6.63 -7.85
CA ARG A 40 -12.83 -7.40 -7.70
C ARG A 40 -11.82 -7.08 -8.79
N ALA A 41 -12.25 -7.01 -10.04
CA ALA A 41 -11.38 -6.69 -11.16
C ALA A 41 -10.76 -5.29 -11.04
N LYS A 42 -11.55 -4.28 -10.68
CA LYS A 42 -11.07 -2.90 -10.47
C LYS A 42 -10.13 -2.78 -9.27
N MET A 43 -10.43 -3.46 -8.16
CA MET A 43 -9.57 -3.47 -6.98
C MET A 43 -8.23 -4.16 -7.27
N GLU A 44 -8.24 -5.26 -8.03
CA GLU A 44 -7.02 -5.96 -8.43
C GLU A 44 -6.17 -5.12 -9.39
N ALA A 45 -6.80 -4.47 -10.38
CA ALA A 45 -6.10 -3.56 -11.27
C ALA A 45 -5.43 -2.41 -10.51
N TRP A 46 -6.14 -1.80 -9.55
CA TRP A 46 -5.56 -0.76 -8.70
C TRP A 46 -4.42 -1.30 -7.82
N ARG A 47 -4.57 -2.52 -7.26
CA ARG A 47 -3.53 -3.16 -6.44
C ARG A 47 -2.24 -3.37 -7.26
N GLN A 48 -2.36 -3.80 -8.51
CA GLN A 48 -1.22 -3.98 -9.41
C GLN A 48 -0.56 -2.63 -9.70
N ASP A 49 -1.33 -1.62 -10.10
CA ASP A 49 -0.81 -0.27 -10.36
C ASP A 49 -0.08 0.32 -9.14
N TYR A 50 -0.71 0.25 -7.96
CA TYR A 50 -0.12 0.74 -6.72
C TYR A 50 1.21 0.06 -6.39
N ASN A 51 1.30 -1.27 -6.56
CA ASN A 51 2.49 -2.03 -6.18
C ASN A 51 3.60 -1.99 -7.23
N GLU A 52 3.26 -1.85 -8.52
CA GLU A 52 4.21 -2.05 -9.62
C GLU A 52 4.58 -0.74 -10.33
N VAL A 53 3.72 0.30 -10.25
CA VAL A 53 3.87 1.52 -11.04
C VAL A 53 3.92 2.77 -10.17
N HIS A 54 3.09 2.88 -9.14
CA HIS A 54 2.93 4.11 -8.36
C HIS A 54 4.21 4.48 -7.60
N PRO A 55 4.80 5.67 -7.81
CA PRO A 55 6.02 6.07 -7.10
C PRO A 55 5.70 6.52 -5.66
N HIS A 56 6.51 6.08 -4.71
CA HIS A 56 6.37 6.44 -3.29
C HIS A 56 7.59 7.20 -2.79
N SER A 57 7.37 8.42 -2.30
CA SER A 57 8.43 9.30 -1.80
C SER A 57 9.22 8.69 -0.64
N ALA A 58 8.56 7.90 0.22
CA ALA A 58 9.20 7.18 1.34
C ALA A 58 10.25 6.15 0.89
N ILE A 59 10.21 5.70 -0.37
CA ILE A 59 11.14 4.70 -0.93
C ILE A 59 11.88 5.25 -2.16
N GLY A 60 12.19 6.55 -2.13
CA GLY A 60 12.97 7.20 -3.18
C GLY A 60 12.22 7.32 -4.52
N ASN A 61 10.90 7.51 -4.46
CA ASN A 61 10.01 7.60 -5.64
C ASN A 61 10.01 6.34 -6.51
N LYS A 62 10.25 5.18 -5.91
CA LYS A 62 10.11 3.87 -6.57
C LYS A 62 8.75 3.25 -6.24
N PRO A 63 8.28 2.27 -7.04
CA PRO A 63 7.11 1.49 -6.69
C PRO A 63 7.41 0.46 -5.59
N PRO A 64 6.41 0.03 -4.80
CA PRO A 64 6.62 -0.89 -3.66
C PRO A 64 7.30 -2.21 -4.04
N ILE A 65 7.06 -2.73 -5.24
CA ILE A 65 7.70 -3.96 -5.75
C ILE A 65 9.23 -3.87 -5.76
N SER A 66 9.80 -2.66 -5.86
CA SER A 66 11.25 -2.48 -5.83
C SER A 66 11.89 -2.89 -4.51
N LEU A 67 11.14 -2.89 -3.40
CA LEU A 67 11.61 -3.37 -2.10
C LEU A 67 11.73 -4.89 -2.06
N LEU A 68 10.87 -5.61 -2.78
CA LEU A 68 10.90 -7.07 -2.86
C LEU A 68 12.04 -7.56 -3.78
N ASN A 69 12.41 -6.75 -4.76
CA ASN A 69 13.46 -7.04 -5.74
C ASN A 69 14.85 -6.48 -5.34
N GLY A 70 14.96 -5.85 -4.17
CA GLY A 70 16.18 -5.26 -3.66
C GLY A 70 17.21 -6.32 -3.24
N SER A 71 18.36 -6.32 -3.94
CA SER A 71 19.59 -6.98 -3.48
C SER A 71 19.98 -6.52 -2.07
N PRO A 72 20.70 -7.34 -1.27
CA PRO A 72 21.06 -7.08 0.13
C PRO A 72 21.95 -5.84 0.38
N ALA A 73 22.20 -5.00 -0.62
CA ALA A 73 23.13 -3.88 -0.55
C ALA A 73 22.54 -2.59 0.04
N ASP A 74 21.22 -2.49 0.21
CA ASP A 74 20.53 -1.26 0.64
C ASP A 74 19.84 -1.38 2.00
N LEU A 75 20.07 -2.48 2.74
CA LEU A 75 19.64 -2.56 4.12
C LEU A 75 20.51 -1.64 4.98
N PRO A 76 19.93 -0.77 5.84
CA PRO A 76 20.72 -0.03 6.80
C PRO A 76 21.43 -1.05 7.70
N VAL A 77 22.76 -1.00 7.74
CA VAL A 77 23.53 -1.68 8.78
C VAL A 77 23.24 -0.90 10.07
N GLU A 78 22.28 -1.38 10.86
CA GLU A 78 22.05 -0.84 12.20
C GLU A 78 23.26 -1.15 13.11
N PRO A 79 23.66 -0.23 14.00
CA PRO A 79 24.75 -0.42 14.96
C PRO A 79 24.42 -1.41 16.09
#